data_AF-A0A2C6D008-F1
#
_entry.id   AF-A0A2C6D008-F1
#
_cell.length_a   1.000
_cell.length_b   1.000
_cell.length_c   1.000
_cell.angle_alpha   90.00
_cell.angle_beta   90.00
_cell.angle_gamma   90.00
#
_symmetry.space_group_name_H-M   'P 1'
#
loop_
_entity.id
_entity.type
_entity.pdbx_description
1 polymer ?
#
loop_
_entity_poly.entity_id
_entity_poly.type
_entity_poly.pdbx_seq_one_letter_code
_entity_poly.pdbx_strand_id
1 'polypeptide(L)' 'MNSISYVFLIKDEIIVPQSLDDEYCGQIIASLVEQGFFLSDVNLVSTDSATALKMYRDINA' A
#
# COMPACT_ATOMS: atom_id res chain seq x y z
N MET A 1 -2.78 19.00 8.14
CA MET A 1 -1.96 17.79 7.93
C MET A 1 -2.40 17.16 6.64
N ASN A 2 -1.47 16.96 5.69
CA ASN A 2 -1.80 16.26 4.46
C ASN A 2 -1.98 14.78 4.81
N SER A 3 -3.18 14.26 4.59
CA SER A 3 -3.54 12.89 4.95
C SER A 3 -3.66 12.11 3.66
N ILE A 4 -2.84 11.07 3.49
CA ILE A 4 -2.74 10.29 2.27
C ILE A 4 -3.33 8.91 2.52
N SER A 5 -4.19 8.44 1.63
CA SER A 5 -4.74 7.08 1.70
C SER A 5 -3.80 6.09 1.02
N TYR A 6 -3.52 4.98 1.70
CA TYR A 6 -2.64 3.92 1.24
C TYR A 6 -3.38 2.59 1.15
N VAL A 7 -3.15 1.89 0.05
CA VAL A 7 -3.44 0.46 -0.09
C VAL A 7 -2.13 -0.33 -0.05
N PHE A 8 -2.21 -1.63 0.18
CA PHE A 8 -1.02 -2.47 0.35
C PHE A 8 -1.04 -3.62 -0.65
N LEU A 9 0.04 -3.77 -1.41
CA LEU A 9 0.26 -4.91 -2.28
C LEU A 9 1.25 -5.87 -1.64
N ILE A 10 0.93 -7.16 -1.67
CA ILE A 10 1.67 -8.19 -0.92
C ILE A 10 2.11 -9.29 -1.86
N LYS A 11 3.35 -9.74 -1.68
CA LYS A 11 3.90 -10.94 -2.31
C LYS A 11 4.94 -11.55 -1.36
N ASP A 12 4.66 -12.77 -0.89
CA ASP A 12 5.46 -13.43 0.14
C ASP A 12 5.65 -12.53 1.37
N GLU A 13 6.89 -12.14 1.70
CA GLU A 13 7.22 -11.24 2.82
C GLU A 13 7.32 -9.76 2.40
N ILE A 14 7.10 -9.45 1.13
CA ILE A 14 7.20 -8.09 0.58
C ILE A 14 5.84 -7.41 0.68
N ILE A 15 5.82 -6.23 1.31
CA ILE A 15 4.65 -5.37 1.42
C ILE A 15 5.00 -4.02 0.79
N VAL A 16 4.23 -3.61 -0.20
CA VAL A 16 4.39 -2.32 -0.90
C VAL A 16 3.20 -1.43 -0.54
N PRO A 17 3.40 -0.38 0.27
CA PRO A 17 2.40 0.66 0.46
C PRO A 17 2.30 1.51 -0.81
N GLN A 18 1.11 1.60 -1.41
CA GLN A 18 0.83 2.44 -2.56
C GLN A 18 -0.12 3.58 -2.19
N SER A 19 0.34 4.82 -2.41
CA SER A 19 -0.49 6.01 -2.25
C SER A 19 -1.59 6.03 -3.33
N LEU A 20 -2.82 6.33 -2.92
CA LEU A 20 -3.93 6.57 -3.84
C LEU A 20 -3.89 7.97 -4.48
N ASP A 21 -3.15 8.90 -3.89
CA ASP A 21 -2.94 10.26 -4.42
C ASP A 21 -1.81 10.31 -5.47
N ASP A 22 -1.11 9.21 -5.69
CA ASP A 22 -0.13 9.09 -6.77
C ASP A 22 -0.84 9.14 -8.13
N GLU A 23 -0.39 10.04 -9.01
CA GLU A 23 -0.94 10.22 -10.37
C GLU A 23 -1.00 8.89 -11.16
N TYR A 24 -0.06 7.98 -10.89
CA TYR A 24 0.08 6.70 -11.58
C TYR A 24 -0.39 5.51 -10.73
N CYS A 25 -1.13 5.73 -9.63
CA CYS A 25 -1.49 4.67 -8.67
C CYS A 25 -2.11 3.44 -9.33
N GLY A 26 -3.04 3.63 -10.27
CA GLY A 26 -3.71 2.54 -10.98
C GLY A 26 -2.75 1.72 -11.84
N GLN A 27 -1.77 2.37 -12.48
CA GLN A 27 -0.77 1.70 -13.32
C GLN A 27 0.23 0.92 -12.48
N ILE A 28 0.64 1.47 -11.34
CA ILE A 28 1.53 0.80 -10.39
C ILE A 28 0.84 -0.45 -9.81
N ILE A 29 -0.42 -0.30 -9.36
CA ILE A 29 -1.23 -1.43 -8.84
C ILE A 29 -1.35 -2.52 -9.91
N ALA A 30 -1.74 -2.16 -11.14
CA ALA A 30 -1.89 -3.13 -12.23
C ALA A 30 -0.57 -3.86 -12.53
N SER A 31 0.54 -3.12 -12.66
CA SER A 31 1.86 -3.69 -12.92
C SER A 31 2.33 -4.66 -11.84
N LEU A 32 2.08 -4.34 -10.57
CA LEU A 32 2.43 -5.21 -9.45
C LEU A 32 1.53 -6.45 -9.40
N VAL A 33 0.24 -6.31 -9.70
CA VAL A 33 -0.68 -7.46 -9.81
C VAL A 33 -0.24 -8.42 -10.91
N GLU A 34 0.17 -7.91 -12.08
CA GLU A 34 0.74 -8.74 -13.16
C GLU A 34 2.04 -9.46 -12.75
N GLN A 35 2.79 -8.90 -11.81
CA GLN A 35 3.99 -9.51 -11.22
C GLN A 35 3.68 -10.51 -10.09
N GLY A 36 2.40 -10.77 -9.81
CA GLY A 36 1.94 -11.73 -8.81
C GLY A 36 1.82 -11.18 -7.40
N PHE A 37 1.76 -9.85 -7.22
CA PHE A 37 1.30 -9.27 -5.97
C PHE A 37 -0.23 -9.35 -5.89
N PHE A 38 -0.78 -9.47 -4.68
CA PHE A 38 -2.21 -9.32 -4.44
C PHE A 38 -2.47 -8.05 -3.63
N LEU A 39 -3.65 -7.46 -3.84
CA LEU A 39 -4.09 -6.29 -3.10
C LEU A 39 -4.65 -6.73 -1.74
N SER A 40 -4.23 -6.09 -0.66
CA SER A 40 -4.78 -6.29 0.68
C SER A 40 -6.14 -5.60 0.84
N ASP A 41 -7.01 -6.18 1.66
CA ASP A 41 -8.29 -5.58 2.04
C ASP A 41 -8.16 -4.41 3.03
N VAL A 42 -6.95 -4.11 3.49
CA VAL A 42 -6.69 -3.01 4.43
C VAL A 42 -6.34 -1.73 3.65
N ASN A 43 -6.99 -0.63 4.04
CA ASN A 43 -6.66 0.72 3.61
C ASN A 43 -6.35 1.57 4.85
N LEU A 44 -5.27 2.35 4.82
CA LEU A 44 -4.85 3.19 5.93
C LEU A 44 -4.61 4.62 5.47
N VAL A 45 -4.98 5.57 6.33
CA VAL A 45 -4.62 6.98 6.16
C VAL A 45 -3.37 7.27 6.97
N SER A 46 -2.38 7.90 6.33
CA SER A 46 -1.08 8.21 6.93
C SER A 46 -0.49 9.49 6.34
N THR A 47 0.55 10.02 6.98
CA THR A 47 1.32 11.18 6.48
C THR A 47 2.34 10.79 5.41
N ASP A 48 2.79 9.54 5.45
CA ASP A 48 3.82 8.98 4.58
C ASP A 48 3.74 7.44 4.54
N SER A 49 4.45 6.85 3.57
CA SER A 49 4.43 5.41 3.30
C SER A 49 5.12 4.59 4.38
N ALA A 50 6.14 5.12 5.06
CA ALA A 50 6.86 4.41 6.12
C ALA A 50 5.97 4.23 7.36
N THR A 51 5.25 5.29 7.74
CA THR A 51 4.25 5.27 8.81
C THR A 51 3.08 4.34 8.45
N ALA A 52 2.60 4.38 7.20
CA ALA A 52 1.54 3.50 6.73
C ALA A 52 1.94 2.01 6.80
N LEU A 53 3.17 1.68 6.36
CA LEU A 53 3.71 0.33 6.43
C LEU A 53 3.86 -0.16 7.87
N LYS A 54 4.31 0.70 8.78
CA LYS A 54 4.39 0.36 10.20
C LYS A 54 3.01 0.02 10.77
N MET A 55 2.02 0.88 10.56
CA MET A 55 0.64 0.65 11.01
C MET A 55 0.05 -0.64 10.45
N TYR A 56 0.29 -0.92 9.17
CA TYR A 56 -0.17 -2.15 8.54
C TYR A 56 0.41 -3.39 9.22
N ARG A 57 1.72 -3.39 9.51
CA ARG A 57 2.39 -4.49 10.20
C ARG A 57 1.87 -4.67 11.62
N ASP A 58 1.63 -3.57 12.33
CA ASP A 58 1.10 -3.63 13.71
C ASP A 58 -0.31 -4.24 13.79
N ILE A 59 -1.14 -4.06 12.74
CA ILE A 59 -2.50 -4.64 12.68
C ILE A 59 -2.49 -6.13 12.29
N ASN A 60 -1.48 -6.57 11.53
CA ASN A 60 -1.38 -7.94 10.99
C ASN A 60 -0.35 -8.81 11.72
N ALA A 61 0.21 -8.33 12.83
CA ALA A 61 1.10 -9.08 13.73
C ALA A 61 0.30 -9.93 14.72
#